data_AF-A0A958J7F4-F1
#
_entry.id   AF-A0A958J7F4-F1
#
_cell.length_a   1.000
_cell.length_b   1.000
_cell.length_c   1.000
_cell.angle_alpha   90.00
_cell.angle_beta   90.00
_cell.angle_gamma   90.00
#
_symmetry.space_group_name_H-M   'P 1'
#
loop_
_entity.id
_entity.type
_entity.pdbx_description
1 polymer ?
#
loop_
_entity_poly.entity_id
_entity_poly.type
_entity_poly.pdbx_seq_one_letter_code
_entity_poly.pdbx_strand_id
1 'polypeptide(L)'
;QHPFQDILLYSSAPVLKTVRMLDTLCREGYLAYEGESVALEGFQEKDALYFREHLFAEGARSGSLAILGLPSAGRNELVRTLAGIQRSAVKSMQSIDFVRITLPGNLNLTIFGVSVEETFLPVLEKISPSLIGGIFLIDYAEPERFEFINYLASRIMQIYEIPFVVGLTHVGEDAEAALQQFRKRFNLPSGIEVLPVRPDDFADARQLLYRLRRVGTENEEG
;
A
#
# COMPACT_ATOMS: atom_id res chain seq x y z
N GLN A 1 -28.12 -3.37 -3.16
CA GLN A 1 -27.67 -4.77 -3.28
C GLN A 1 -26.62 -4.77 -4.38
N HIS A 2 -25.35 -4.99 -4.02
CA HIS A 2 -24.25 -4.80 -4.97
C HIS A 2 -24.08 -6.06 -5.84
N PRO A 3 -24.36 -6.02 -7.16
CA PRO A 3 -24.30 -7.19 -8.04
C PRO A 3 -22.90 -7.84 -8.11
N PHE A 4 -21.86 -7.12 -7.70
CA PHE A 4 -20.49 -7.62 -7.63
C PHE A 4 -20.20 -8.52 -6.42
N GLN A 5 -20.95 -8.34 -5.32
CA GLN A 5 -20.79 -9.13 -4.09
C GLN A 5 -21.16 -10.59 -4.35
N ASP A 6 -22.29 -10.81 -5.03
CA ASP A 6 -22.75 -12.16 -5.38
C ASP A 6 -21.80 -12.83 -6.37
N ILE A 7 -21.24 -12.08 -7.33
CA ILE A 7 -20.32 -12.65 -8.33
C ILE A 7 -19.02 -13.11 -7.68
N LEU A 8 -18.45 -12.42 -6.70
CA LEU A 8 -17.19 -12.87 -6.06
C LEU A 8 -17.39 -13.95 -5.01
N LEU A 9 -18.51 -13.93 -4.26
CA LEU A 9 -18.83 -14.92 -3.24
C LEU A 9 -19.37 -16.24 -3.82
N TYR A 10 -20.06 -16.19 -4.95
CA TYR A 10 -20.64 -17.36 -5.60
C TYR A 10 -19.90 -17.76 -6.89
N SER A 11 -18.87 -17.03 -7.32
CA SER A 11 -18.03 -17.47 -8.42
C SER A 11 -17.20 -18.67 -8.00
N SER A 12 -17.35 -19.75 -8.76
CA SER A 12 -16.50 -20.93 -8.69
C SER A 12 -15.08 -20.68 -9.24
N ALA A 13 -14.80 -19.48 -9.75
CA ALA A 13 -13.50 -19.11 -10.29
C ALA A 13 -12.57 -18.51 -9.23
N PRO A 14 -11.24 -18.71 -9.35
CA PRO A 14 -10.25 -18.06 -8.49
C PRO A 14 -10.46 -16.55 -8.47
N VAL A 15 -10.31 -15.92 -7.30
CA VAL A 15 -10.51 -14.46 -7.10
C VAL A 15 -9.77 -13.64 -8.16
N LEU A 16 -8.53 -14.01 -8.50
CA LEU A 16 -7.75 -13.32 -9.53
C LEU A 16 -8.40 -13.38 -10.91
N LYS A 17 -9.04 -14.51 -11.26
CA LYS A 17 -9.78 -14.68 -12.51
C LYS A 17 -11.08 -13.87 -12.50
N THR A 18 -11.78 -13.85 -11.37
CA THR A 18 -12.99 -13.04 -11.19
C THR A 18 -12.65 -11.55 -11.25
N VAL A 19 -11.57 -11.11 -10.59
CA VAL A 19 -11.06 -9.73 -10.66
C VAL A 19 -10.67 -9.35 -12.09
N ARG A 20 -9.97 -10.24 -12.83
CA ARG A 20 -9.65 -10.03 -14.26
C ARG A 20 -10.90 -9.93 -15.14
N MET A 21 -11.93 -10.72 -14.85
CA MET A 21 -13.20 -10.67 -15.58
C MET A 21 -13.92 -9.33 -15.34
N LEU A 22 -13.96 -8.88 -14.09
CA LEU A 22 -14.54 -7.57 -13.74
C LEU A 22 -13.74 -6.41 -14.37
N ASP A 23 -12.41 -6.55 -14.48
CA ASP A 23 -11.52 -5.60 -15.18
C ASP A 23 -11.82 -5.52 -16.69
N THR A 24 -12.15 -6.64 -17.35
CA THR A 24 -12.60 -6.64 -18.74
C THR A 24 -13.95 -5.94 -18.90
N LEU A 25 -14.91 -6.21 -18.01
CA LEU A 25 -16.25 -5.62 -18.10
C LEU A 25 -16.25 -4.10 -17.88
N CYS A 26 -15.38 -3.58 -17.01
CA CYS A 26 -15.19 -2.13 -16.86
C CYS A 26 -14.52 -1.50 -18.08
N ARG A 27 -13.48 -2.14 -18.67
CA ARG A 27 -12.81 -1.64 -19.88
C ARG A 27 -13.72 -1.60 -21.10
N GLU A 28 -14.64 -2.55 -21.20
CA GLU A 28 -15.60 -2.62 -22.31
C GLU A 28 -16.85 -1.77 -22.07
N GLY A 29 -16.91 -1.01 -20.97
CA GLY A 29 -17.97 -0.04 -20.70
C GLY A 29 -19.30 -0.66 -20.23
N TYR A 30 -19.32 -1.95 -19.91
CA TYR A 30 -20.52 -2.61 -19.37
C TYR A 30 -20.86 -2.18 -17.93
N LEU A 31 -20.01 -1.37 -17.30
CA LEU A 31 -20.12 -0.87 -15.93
C LEU A 31 -19.64 0.59 -15.87
N ALA A 32 -20.49 1.53 -15.43
CA ALA A 32 -20.20 2.97 -15.35
C ALA A 32 -19.95 3.46 -13.90
N TYR A 33 -19.24 4.59 -13.73
CA TYR A 33 -18.95 5.23 -12.43
C TYR A 33 -19.15 6.76 -12.47
N GLU A 34 -19.74 7.32 -11.40
CA GLU A 34 -19.88 8.76 -11.12
C GLU A 34 -18.99 9.14 -9.92
N GLY A 35 -18.10 10.13 -10.12
CA GLY A 35 -17.29 10.73 -9.05
C GLY A 35 -16.57 12.01 -9.55
N GLU A 36 -16.74 13.12 -8.81
CA GLU A 36 -16.23 14.46 -9.13
C GLU A 36 -14.70 14.60 -9.03
N SER A 37 -14.18 15.53 -9.82
CA SER A 37 -12.78 15.71 -10.21
C SER A 37 -12.03 16.71 -9.31
N VAL A 38 -10.85 16.32 -8.81
CA VAL A 38 -9.79 17.26 -8.42
C VAL A 38 -8.52 16.89 -9.18
N ALA A 39 -7.91 17.86 -9.86
CA ALA A 39 -6.64 17.68 -10.55
C ALA A 39 -5.51 17.64 -9.52
N LEU A 40 -4.78 16.52 -9.45
CA LEU A 40 -3.60 16.36 -8.60
C LEU A 40 -2.39 15.95 -9.43
N GLU A 41 -1.21 16.44 -9.04
CA GLU A 41 0.09 16.01 -9.55
C GLU A 41 0.19 14.48 -9.53
N GLY A 42 0.62 13.88 -10.63
CA GLY A 42 0.73 12.42 -10.73
C GLY A 42 2.14 11.87 -10.79
N PHE A 43 2.23 10.54 -10.82
CA PHE A 43 3.49 9.85 -11.09
C PHE A 43 4.06 10.26 -12.44
N GLN A 44 5.30 10.74 -12.42
CA GLN A 44 6.07 11.19 -13.57
C GLN A 44 6.89 10.04 -14.16
N GLU A 45 7.45 10.23 -15.36
CA GLU A 45 8.30 9.22 -16.00
C GLU A 45 9.51 8.82 -15.14
N LYS A 46 10.10 9.78 -14.42
CA LYS A 46 11.18 9.52 -13.46
C LYS A 46 10.76 8.58 -12.32
N ASP A 47 9.50 8.69 -11.87
CA ASP A 47 8.98 7.84 -10.80
C ASP A 47 8.82 6.40 -11.32
N ALA A 48 8.26 6.25 -12.52
CA ALA A 48 8.12 4.95 -13.16
C ALA A 48 9.48 4.28 -13.45
N LEU A 49 10.47 5.06 -13.90
CA LEU A 49 11.83 4.57 -14.12
C LEU A 49 12.44 4.06 -12.81
N TYR A 50 12.37 4.87 -11.75
CA TYR A 50 12.88 4.49 -10.43
C TYR A 50 12.22 3.20 -9.93
N PHE A 51 10.88 3.11 -9.96
CA PHE A 51 10.18 1.91 -9.50
C PHE A 51 10.55 0.68 -10.32
N ARG A 52 10.69 0.83 -11.64
CA ARG A 52 11.12 -0.27 -12.51
C ARG A 52 12.51 -0.79 -12.14
N GLU A 53 13.44 0.09 -11.81
CA GLU A 53 14.82 -0.27 -11.49
C GLU A 53 14.97 -0.84 -10.06
N HIS A 54 14.17 -0.37 -9.11
CA HIS A 54 14.40 -0.65 -7.68
C HIS A 54 13.36 -1.59 -7.05
N LEU A 55 12.15 -1.67 -7.60
CA LEU A 55 11.04 -2.45 -7.00
C LEU A 55 10.60 -3.63 -7.87
N PHE A 56 10.59 -3.48 -9.19
CA PHE A 56 10.12 -4.52 -10.09
C PHE A 56 11.25 -5.49 -10.46
N ALA A 57 10.91 -6.77 -10.61
CA ALA A 57 11.83 -7.75 -11.18
C ALA A 57 12.12 -7.43 -12.65
N GLU A 58 13.28 -7.86 -13.14
CA GLU A 58 13.69 -7.62 -14.53
C GLU A 58 12.63 -8.14 -15.52
N GLY A 59 12.19 -7.28 -16.44
CA GLY A 59 11.15 -7.59 -17.42
C GLY A 59 9.71 -7.58 -16.90
N ALA A 60 9.49 -7.44 -15.59
CA ALA A 60 8.14 -7.37 -15.04
C ALA A 60 7.43 -6.05 -15.44
N ARG A 61 6.17 -6.17 -15.86
CA ARG A 61 5.28 -5.03 -16.21
C ARG A 61 4.17 -4.79 -15.19
N SER A 62 4.13 -5.60 -14.14
CA SER A 62 3.12 -5.53 -13.10
C SER A 62 3.67 -5.97 -11.76
N GLY A 63 3.26 -5.30 -10.70
CA GLY A 63 3.62 -5.62 -9.33
C GLY A 63 2.53 -5.15 -8.37
N SER A 64 2.58 -5.64 -7.14
CA SER A 64 1.60 -5.36 -6.11
C SER A 64 2.23 -4.68 -4.89
N LEU A 65 1.60 -3.64 -4.35
CA LEU A 65 1.99 -2.96 -3.14
C LEU A 65 0.95 -3.27 -2.05
N ALA A 66 1.39 -3.69 -0.88
CA ALA A 66 0.51 -3.79 0.29
C ALA A 66 0.60 -2.52 1.14
N ILE A 67 -0.53 -1.94 1.53
CA ILE A 67 -0.61 -0.86 2.53
C ILE A 67 -1.30 -1.44 3.76
N LEU A 68 -0.53 -1.63 4.80
CA LEU A 68 -0.91 -2.25 6.06
C LEU A 68 -1.09 -1.19 7.12
N GLY A 69 -2.02 -1.40 8.02
CA GLY A 69 -2.22 -0.51 9.15
C GLY A 69 -3.54 -0.79 9.84
N LEU A 70 -3.73 -0.17 10.99
CA LEU A 70 -5.04 -0.13 11.63
C LEU A 70 -5.97 0.80 10.83
N PRO A 71 -7.31 0.66 10.98
CA PRO A 71 -8.25 1.56 10.31
C PRO A 71 -8.01 3.05 10.63
N SER A 72 -7.53 3.37 11.84
CA SER A 72 -7.21 4.73 12.29
C SER A 72 -6.00 5.34 11.57
N ALA A 73 -5.07 4.52 11.06
CA ALA A 73 -3.78 4.99 10.53
C ALA A 73 -3.85 5.63 9.13
N GLY A 74 -5.02 6.00 8.63
CA GLY A 74 -5.16 6.70 7.35
C GLY A 74 -4.95 5.85 6.09
N ARG A 75 -5.10 4.52 6.20
CA ARG A 75 -4.86 3.57 5.10
C ARG A 75 -5.73 3.85 3.87
N ASN A 76 -7.01 4.14 4.09
CA ASN A 76 -7.98 4.33 3.03
C ASN A 76 -7.70 5.62 2.27
N GLU A 77 -7.34 6.68 3.02
CA GLU A 77 -6.88 7.96 2.50
C GLU A 77 -5.66 7.74 1.62
N LEU A 78 -4.63 7.02 2.08
CA LEU A 78 -3.42 6.78 1.28
C LEU A 78 -3.71 6.02 -0.01
N VAL A 79 -4.54 4.97 0.04
CA VAL A 79 -4.97 4.23 -1.16
C VAL A 79 -5.69 5.16 -2.14
N ARG A 80 -6.58 6.02 -1.63
CA ARG A 80 -7.32 7.00 -2.45
C ARG A 80 -6.41 8.08 -3.03
N THR A 81 -5.43 8.57 -2.28
CA THR A 81 -4.44 9.53 -2.76
C THR A 81 -3.64 8.97 -3.93
N LEU A 82 -3.17 7.72 -3.80
CA LEU A 82 -2.46 7.03 -4.88
C LEU A 82 -3.38 6.73 -6.09
N ALA A 83 -4.67 6.50 -5.85
CA ALA A 83 -5.66 6.22 -6.89
C ALA A 83 -6.14 7.47 -7.64
N GLY A 84 -6.35 8.58 -6.92
CA GLY A 84 -7.01 9.80 -7.39
C GLY A 84 -6.29 10.45 -8.57
N ILE A 85 -4.98 10.22 -8.65
CA ILE A 85 -4.10 10.71 -9.69
C ILE A 85 -4.43 10.16 -11.07
N GLN A 86 -4.93 8.92 -11.13
CA GLN A 86 -5.21 8.24 -12.40
C GLN A 86 -6.70 7.99 -12.62
N ARG A 87 -7.55 8.57 -11.78
CA ARG A 87 -9.01 8.32 -11.79
C ARG A 87 -9.34 6.83 -11.67
N SER A 88 -8.47 6.07 -11.01
CA SER A 88 -8.69 4.65 -10.79
C SER A 88 -9.70 4.45 -9.66
N ALA A 89 -10.75 3.68 -9.92
CA ALA A 89 -11.75 3.39 -8.90
C ALA A 89 -11.16 2.50 -7.80
N VAL A 90 -11.10 3.02 -6.57
CA VAL A 90 -10.82 2.22 -5.38
C VAL A 90 -12.02 1.33 -5.10
N LYS A 91 -11.78 0.03 -4.97
CA LYS A 91 -12.78 -0.97 -4.62
C LYS A 91 -12.53 -1.43 -3.19
N SER A 92 -13.54 -1.32 -2.33
CA SER A 92 -13.48 -1.80 -0.95
C SER A 92 -14.21 -3.14 -0.84
N MET A 93 -13.59 -4.12 -0.18
CA MET A 93 -14.14 -5.45 0.09
C MET A 93 -13.76 -5.84 1.52
N GLN A 94 -14.74 -5.93 2.44
CA GLN A 94 -14.47 -6.11 3.88
C GLN A 94 -13.49 -5.03 4.36
N SER A 95 -12.37 -5.38 5.02
CA SER A 95 -11.29 -4.43 5.32
C SER A 95 -10.10 -4.46 4.35
N ILE A 96 -10.38 -4.72 3.06
CA ILE A 96 -9.40 -4.61 1.99
C ILE A 96 -9.84 -3.53 1.01
N ASP A 97 -8.95 -2.61 0.70
CA ASP A 97 -9.09 -1.72 -0.45
C ASP A 97 -8.20 -2.19 -1.59
N PHE A 98 -8.68 -2.04 -2.81
CA PHE A 98 -8.01 -2.48 -4.02
C PHE A 98 -8.07 -1.37 -5.07
N VAL A 99 -6.93 -1.07 -5.66
CA VAL A 99 -6.87 -0.20 -6.85
C VAL A 99 -5.71 -0.63 -7.74
N ARG A 100 -5.87 -0.44 -9.05
CA ARG A 100 -4.79 -0.59 -10.02
C ARG A 100 -4.52 0.76 -10.66
N ILE A 101 -3.25 1.13 -10.71
CA ILE A 101 -2.76 2.31 -11.40
C ILE A 101 -1.77 1.88 -12.49
N THR A 102 -1.79 2.57 -13.61
CA THR A 102 -0.86 2.42 -14.73
C THR A 102 0.10 3.61 -14.74
N LEU A 103 1.31 3.36 -14.26
CA LEU A 103 2.40 4.33 -14.30
C LEU A 103 2.87 4.57 -15.76
N PRO A 104 3.56 5.69 -16.02
CA PRO A 104 4.22 5.91 -17.31
C PRO A 104 5.06 4.72 -17.77
N GLY A 105 5.13 4.48 -19.08
CA GLY A 105 5.85 3.33 -19.63
C GLY A 105 5.11 1.98 -19.52
N ASN A 106 3.77 2.00 -19.33
CA ASN A 106 2.90 0.81 -19.23
C ASN A 106 3.22 -0.12 -18.06
N LEU A 107 3.77 0.43 -16.97
CA LEU A 107 4.04 -0.28 -15.74
C LEU A 107 2.78 -0.28 -14.87
N ASN A 108 2.35 -1.44 -14.40
CA ASN A 108 1.11 -1.56 -13.62
C ASN A 108 1.44 -1.79 -12.14
N LEU A 109 0.90 -0.94 -11.28
CA LEU A 109 0.98 -1.11 -9.83
C LEU A 109 -0.42 -1.40 -9.29
N THR A 110 -0.55 -2.56 -8.66
CA THR A 110 -1.78 -2.94 -7.94
C THR A 110 -1.58 -2.64 -6.47
N ILE A 111 -2.45 -1.84 -5.87
CA ILE A 111 -2.34 -1.44 -4.47
C ILE A 111 -3.45 -2.15 -3.69
N PHE A 112 -3.04 -2.86 -2.64
CA PHE A 112 -3.91 -3.53 -1.69
C PHE A 112 -3.77 -2.83 -0.35
N GLY A 113 -4.77 -2.06 0.06
CA GLY A 113 -4.88 -1.65 1.44
C GLY A 113 -5.46 -2.81 2.25
N VAL A 114 -4.80 -3.27 3.32
CA VAL A 114 -5.27 -4.36 4.16
C VAL A 114 -5.24 -3.94 5.63
N SER A 115 -6.40 -4.00 6.31
CA SER A 115 -6.46 -3.77 7.76
C SER A 115 -5.83 -4.94 8.52
N VAL A 116 -4.98 -4.65 9.51
CA VAL A 116 -4.28 -5.68 10.29
C VAL A 116 -5.08 -6.20 11.50
N GLU A 117 -6.26 -5.64 11.79
CA GLU A 117 -7.16 -6.13 12.86
C GLU A 117 -8.05 -7.30 12.42
N GLU A 118 -8.20 -7.50 11.10
CA GLU A 118 -9.02 -8.56 10.53
C GLU A 118 -8.18 -9.76 10.09
N THR A 119 -8.81 -10.75 9.47
CA THR A 119 -8.18 -11.95 8.91
C THR A 119 -7.26 -11.59 7.72
N PHE A 120 -6.15 -10.91 7.97
CA PHE A 120 -5.27 -10.33 6.95
C PHE A 120 -4.21 -11.31 6.43
N LEU A 121 -3.74 -12.25 7.25
CA LEU A 121 -2.69 -13.20 6.85
C LEU A 121 -3.09 -14.02 5.61
N PRO A 122 -4.31 -14.60 5.51
CA PRO A 122 -4.73 -15.32 4.31
C PRO A 122 -4.84 -14.42 3.06
N VAL A 123 -5.05 -13.12 3.25
CA VAL A 123 -5.07 -12.15 2.15
C VAL A 123 -3.65 -11.91 1.66
N LEU A 124 -2.73 -11.64 2.59
CA LEU A 124 -1.32 -11.43 2.28
C LEU A 124 -0.68 -12.65 1.64
N GLU A 125 -0.95 -13.87 2.13
CA GLU A 125 -0.51 -15.12 1.51
C GLU A 125 -0.97 -15.27 0.05
N LYS A 126 -2.18 -14.81 -0.28
CA LYS A 126 -2.70 -14.89 -1.66
C LYS A 126 -2.06 -13.89 -2.60
N ILE A 127 -1.69 -12.70 -2.10
CA ILE A 127 -1.09 -11.64 -2.94
C ILE A 127 0.43 -11.66 -2.94
N SER A 128 1.07 -12.33 -1.96
CA SER A 128 2.52 -12.38 -1.76
C SER A 128 3.35 -12.72 -3.00
N PRO A 129 2.93 -13.60 -3.93
CA PRO A 129 3.74 -13.91 -5.12
C PRO A 129 3.91 -12.71 -6.08
N SER A 130 3.07 -11.68 -5.92
CA SER A 130 3.10 -10.47 -6.73
C SER A 130 3.57 -9.23 -5.97
N LEU A 131 3.81 -9.35 -4.65
CA LEU A 131 4.22 -8.22 -3.84
C LEU A 131 5.62 -7.75 -4.21
N ILE A 132 5.74 -6.46 -4.49
CA ILE A 132 7.01 -5.77 -4.76
C ILE A 132 7.42 -4.85 -3.60
N GLY A 133 6.52 -4.63 -2.63
CA GLY A 133 6.80 -3.88 -1.41
C GLY A 133 5.59 -3.77 -0.49
N GLY A 134 5.84 -3.25 0.71
CA GLY A 134 4.82 -2.98 1.71
C GLY A 134 5.01 -1.64 2.41
N ILE A 135 3.93 -0.92 2.64
CA ILE A 135 3.88 0.27 3.49
C ILE A 135 3.16 -0.11 4.77
N PHE A 136 3.75 0.13 5.92
CA PHE A 136 3.09 -0.04 7.22
C PHE A 136 2.77 1.33 7.81
N LEU A 137 1.49 1.67 7.91
CA LEU A 137 1.00 2.89 8.51
C LEU A 137 0.73 2.69 9.99
N ILE A 138 1.19 3.65 10.78
CA ILE A 138 1.04 3.67 12.23
C ILE A 138 0.46 5.02 12.62
N ASP A 139 -0.61 4.99 13.41
CA ASP A 139 -1.19 6.18 13.99
C ASP A 139 -0.40 6.58 15.24
N TYR A 140 0.32 7.70 15.20
CA TYR A 140 1.09 8.16 16.35
C TYR A 140 0.19 8.65 17.50
N ALA A 141 -1.06 9.01 17.21
CA ALA A 141 -2.01 9.51 18.21
C ALA A 141 -2.61 8.38 19.08
N GLU A 142 -2.34 7.10 18.79
CA GLU A 142 -2.84 5.93 19.53
C GLU A 142 -1.70 5.13 20.21
N PRO A 143 -0.98 5.71 21.18
CA PRO A 143 0.19 5.09 21.82
C PRO A 143 -0.10 3.77 22.55
N GLU A 144 -1.34 3.55 22.97
CA GLU A 144 -1.81 2.30 23.59
C GLU A 144 -1.75 1.10 22.64
N ARG A 145 -1.73 1.34 21.32
CA ARG A 145 -1.68 0.27 20.31
C ARG A 145 -0.27 -0.05 19.83
N PHE A 146 0.73 0.71 20.28
CA PHE A 146 2.09 0.63 19.75
C PHE A 146 2.73 -0.75 19.90
N GLU A 147 2.55 -1.42 21.03
CA GLU A 147 3.13 -2.75 21.26
C GLU A 147 2.56 -3.79 20.29
N PHE A 148 1.23 -3.79 20.11
CA PHE A 148 0.55 -4.68 19.18
C PHE A 148 1.00 -4.44 17.74
N ILE A 149 1.06 -3.17 17.33
CA ILE A 149 1.50 -2.79 15.99
C ILE A 149 2.97 -3.18 15.76
N ASN A 150 3.84 -2.94 16.74
CA ASN A 150 5.27 -3.29 16.65
C ASN A 150 5.46 -4.81 16.46
N TYR A 151 4.72 -5.61 17.22
CA TYR A 151 4.71 -7.06 17.08
C TYR A 151 4.26 -7.50 15.68
N LEU A 152 3.15 -6.94 15.19
CA LEU A 152 2.61 -7.28 13.87
C LEU A 152 3.55 -6.87 12.74
N ALA A 153 4.03 -5.63 12.76
CA ALA A 153 4.95 -5.10 11.76
C ALA A 153 6.21 -5.97 11.68
N SER A 154 6.84 -6.24 12.83
CA SER A 154 8.04 -7.07 12.90
C SER A 154 7.79 -8.48 12.34
N ARG A 155 6.67 -9.11 12.69
CA ARG A 155 6.32 -10.45 12.22
C ARG A 155 6.07 -10.49 10.71
N ILE A 156 5.32 -9.54 10.16
CA ILE A 156 5.03 -9.47 8.71
C ILE A 156 6.32 -9.22 7.92
N MET A 157 7.14 -8.27 8.37
CA MET A 157 8.41 -7.94 7.72
C MET A 157 9.42 -9.10 7.75
N GLN A 158 9.36 -9.98 8.73
CA GLN A 158 10.16 -11.20 8.78
C GLN A 158 9.61 -12.32 7.87
N ILE A 159 8.30 -12.41 7.69
CA ILE A 159 7.66 -13.45 6.87
C ILE A 159 7.81 -13.16 5.38
N TYR A 160 7.69 -11.88 4.98
CA TYR A 160 7.74 -11.49 3.57
C TYR A 160 9.07 -10.82 3.24
N GLU A 161 9.87 -11.46 2.38
CA GLU A 161 11.18 -10.95 1.93
C GLU A 161 11.06 -9.85 0.85
N ILE A 162 10.23 -8.85 1.12
CA ILE A 162 9.98 -7.70 0.24
C ILE A 162 10.46 -6.40 0.89
N PRO A 163 10.71 -5.33 0.13
CA PRO A 163 10.96 -4.01 0.68
C PRO A 163 9.77 -3.48 1.50
N PHE A 164 10.06 -2.88 2.67
CA PHE A 164 9.09 -2.20 3.51
C PHE A 164 9.49 -0.76 3.84
N VAL A 165 8.50 0.06 4.19
CA VAL A 165 8.68 1.38 4.81
C VAL A 165 7.58 1.57 5.86
N VAL A 166 7.87 2.33 6.91
CA VAL A 166 6.88 2.71 7.92
C VAL A 166 6.50 4.17 7.76
N GLY A 167 5.20 4.42 7.60
CA GLY A 167 4.62 5.76 7.59
C GLY A 167 3.99 6.06 8.95
N LEU A 168 4.45 7.12 9.60
CA LEU A 168 3.91 7.58 10.87
C LEU A 168 2.91 8.72 10.62
N THR A 169 1.65 8.47 10.89
CA THR A 169 0.54 9.40 10.69
C THR A 169 0.23 10.16 11.97
N HIS A 170 -0.47 11.30 11.85
CA HIS A 170 -0.93 12.11 12.97
C HIS A 170 0.17 12.54 13.96
N VAL A 171 1.39 12.81 13.46
CA VAL A 171 2.56 13.18 14.27
C VAL A 171 2.50 14.57 14.91
N GLY A 172 1.47 15.37 14.63
CA GLY A 172 1.37 16.76 15.11
C GLY A 172 2.35 17.71 14.40
N GLU A 173 2.64 18.86 15.02
CA GLU A 173 3.48 19.91 14.41
C GLU A 173 4.99 19.62 14.49
N ASP A 174 5.43 18.84 15.49
CA ASP A 174 6.85 18.49 15.69
C ASP A 174 7.13 17.04 15.26
N ALA A 175 7.16 16.83 13.94
CA ALA A 175 7.39 15.52 13.35
C ALA A 175 8.76 14.92 13.74
N GLU A 176 9.80 15.74 13.89
CA GLU A 176 11.14 15.25 14.23
C GLU A 176 11.19 14.70 15.66
N ALA A 177 10.61 15.41 16.63
CA ALA A 177 10.50 14.90 17.99
C ALA A 177 9.66 13.62 18.06
N ALA A 178 8.55 13.55 17.31
CA ALA A 178 7.71 12.36 17.23
C ALA A 178 8.47 11.15 16.67
N LEU A 179 9.26 11.32 15.59
CA LEU A 179 10.10 10.25 15.03
C LEU A 179 11.15 9.77 16.02
N GLN A 180 11.81 10.67 16.74
CA GLN A 180 12.82 10.30 17.73
C GLN A 180 12.21 9.51 18.89
N GLN A 181 11.03 9.92 19.38
CA GLN A 181 10.30 9.19 20.41
C GLN A 181 9.81 7.83 19.90
N PHE A 182 9.28 7.79 18.68
CA PHE A 182 8.84 6.57 18.02
C PHE A 182 9.99 5.56 17.91
N ARG A 183 11.15 5.97 17.37
CA ARG A 183 12.33 5.09 17.21
C ARG A 183 12.87 4.56 18.54
N LYS A 184 12.72 5.28 19.65
CA LYS A 184 13.11 4.81 20.98
C LYS A 184 12.17 3.73 21.53
N ARG A 185 10.91 3.72 21.08
CA ARG A 185 9.86 2.85 21.61
C ARG A 185 9.52 1.67 20.68
N PHE A 186 9.68 1.85 19.38
CA PHE A 186 9.47 0.83 18.37
C PHE A 186 10.78 0.16 17.97
N ASN A 187 10.83 -1.15 18.18
CA ASN A 187 11.95 -1.97 17.74
C ASN A 187 11.65 -2.56 16.35
N LEU A 188 11.81 -1.73 15.32
CA LEU A 188 11.69 -2.18 13.95
C LEU A 188 12.96 -2.94 13.51
N PRO A 189 12.84 -3.90 12.57
CA PRO A 189 14.01 -4.52 11.97
C PRO A 189 14.97 -3.49 11.35
N SER A 190 16.27 -3.77 11.39
CA SER A 190 17.29 -2.89 10.81
C SER A 190 17.08 -2.68 9.31
N GLY A 191 17.38 -1.45 8.85
CA GLY A 191 17.24 -1.04 7.46
C GLY A 191 15.86 -0.50 7.08
N ILE A 192 14.83 -0.65 7.93
CA ILE A 192 13.50 -0.10 7.67
C ILE A 192 13.45 1.40 7.98
N GLU A 193 13.13 2.21 6.98
CA GLU A 193 12.93 3.64 7.14
C GLU A 193 11.56 3.95 7.77
N VAL A 194 11.54 4.97 8.63
CA VAL A 194 10.32 5.54 9.23
C VAL A 194 10.22 7.01 8.84
N LEU A 195 9.09 7.40 8.25
CA LEU A 195 8.82 8.75 7.78
C LEU A 195 7.52 9.28 8.40
N PRO A 196 7.41 10.58 8.70
CA PRO A 196 6.12 11.19 8.94
C PRO A 196 5.37 11.23 7.61
N VAL A 197 4.07 10.93 7.62
CA VAL A 197 3.26 10.91 6.41
C VAL A 197 1.89 11.53 6.67
N ARG A 198 1.48 12.38 5.73
CA ARG A 198 0.09 12.77 5.53
C ARG A 198 -0.55 11.88 4.47
N PRO A 199 -1.50 11.00 4.84
CA PRO A 199 -2.10 10.06 3.89
C PRO A 199 -2.87 10.72 2.73
N ASP A 200 -3.33 11.96 2.93
CA ASP A 200 -4.03 12.79 1.95
C ASP A 200 -3.08 13.56 1.01
N ASP A 201 -1.77 13.51 1.24
CA ASP A 201 -0.76 14.20 0.44
C ASP A 201 -0.04 13.24 -0.51
N PHE A 202 -0.09 13.53 -1.81
CA PHE A 202 0.59 12.70 -2.81
C PHE A 202 2.11 12.80 -2.73
N ALA A 203 2.68 13.94 -2.35
CA ALA A 203 4.12 14.08 -2.24
C ALA A 203 4.67 13.11 -1.19
N ASP A 204 4.00 13.02 -0.04
CA ASP A 204 4.30 12.08 1.03
C ASP A 204 4.05 10.64 0.61
N ALA A 205 2.92 10.36 -0.04
CA ALA A 205 2.61 9.04 -0.59
C ALA A 205 3.70 8.56 -1.56
N ARG A 206 4.16 9.44 -2.44
CA ARG A 206 5.25 9.16 -3.39
C ARG A 206 6.58 8.94 -2.67
N GLN A 207 6.89 9.73 -1.63
CA GLN A 207 8.10 9.55 -0.83
C GLN A 207 8.15 8.18 -0.15
N LEU A 208 7.02 7.66 0.35
CA LEU A 208 6.96 6.31 0.91
C LEU A 208 7.44 5.25 -0.10
N LEU A 209 6.99 5.32 -1.35
CA LEU A 209 7.44 4.38 -2.39
C LEU A 209 8.95 4.48 -2.68
N TYR A 210 9.53 5.69 -2.60
CA TYR A 210 10.97 5.92 -2.76
C TYR A 210 11.83 5.38 -1.60
N ARG A 211 11.23 5.23 -0.41
CA ARG A 211 11.92 4.81 0.81
C ARG A 211 11.66 3.36 1.21
N LEU A 212 11.09 2.57 0.31
CA LEU A 212 11.00 1.12 0.48
C LEU A 212 12.41 0.51 0.59
N ARG A 213 12.66 -0.25 1.65
CA ARG A 213 13.93 -0.93 1.95
C ARG A 213 13.70 -2.36 2.42
N ARG A 214 14.57 -3.29 2.04
CA ARG A 214 14.50 -4.66 2.56
C ARG A 214 14.96 -4.69 4.02
N VAL A 215 14.35 -5.58 4.80
CA VAL A 215 14.85 -5.92 6.14
C VAL A 215 16.25 -6.51 5.98
N GLY A 216 17.23 -5.95 6.68
CA GLY A 216 18.56 -6.58 6.76
C GLY A 216 19.44 -6.46 5.51
N THR A 217 19.51 -5.29 4.87
CA THR A 217 20.77 -4.87 4.25
C THR A 217 21.45 -3.91 5.21
N GLU A 218 22.37 -4.42 6.02
CA GLU A 218 23.41 -3.56 6.57
C GLU A 218 23.99 -2.76 5.40
N ASN A 219 23.94 -1.43 5.48
CA ASN A 219 24.92 -0.66 4.73
C ASN A 219 26.27 -1.07 5.32
N GLU A 220 26.99 -1.93 4.62
CA GLU A 220 28.45 -1.88 4.60
C GLU A 220 28.83 -0.48 4.05
N GLU A 221 28.73 0.53 4.89
CA GLU A 221 29.45 1.79 4.70
C GLU A 221 30.80 1.62 5.40
N GLY A 222 31.81 1.32 4.58
CA GLY A 222 33.22 1.48 4.94
C GLY A 222 33.68 2.92 4.90
#